data_AF-A0A7J2YVW0-F1
#
_entry.id   AF-A0A7J2YVW0-F1
#
_cell.length_a   1.000
_cell.length_b   1.000
_cell.length_c   1.000
_cell.angle_alpha   90.00
_cell.angle_beta   90.00
_cell.angle_gamma   90.00
#
_symmetry.space_group_name_H-M   'P 1'
#
loop_
_entity.id
_entity.type
_entity.pdbx_description
1 polymer ?
#
loop_
_entity_poly.entity_id
_entity_poly.type
_entity_poly.pdbx_seq_one_letter_code
_entity_poly.pdbx_strand_id
1 'polypeptide(L)'
;MAKNPQSKDEALEAVDFIVNVLKEHERDLDKLINELATVTEQMGDTGELSGKVEKVEEKITTLQKEVANLVGYVSGTSKEAPTATAIKEQPAQVAVAPAVQSGPAVILRCKVWEDFQNLAAGAQTLSFSYKEEEKLFQADALKGNQIINYSGPLPKYSIVLKAFLSKELGVSERSILEGVLAIG
;
A
#
# COMPACT_ATOMS: atom_id res chain seq x y z
N MET A 1 -53.03 16.32 -53.24
CA MET A 1 -52.21 16.52 -52.03
C MET A 1 -50.79 16.83 -52.49
N ALA A 2 -50.36 18.09 -52.41
CA ALA A 2 -49.02 18.50 -52.81
C ALA A 2 -48.02 18.08 -51.73
N LYS A 3 -47.03 17.26 -52.10
CA LYS A 3 -45.93 16.85 -51.21
C LYS A 3 -45.12 18.11 -50.90
N ASN A 4 -45.15 18.58 -49.64
CA ASN A 4 -44.47 19.80 -49.22
C ASN A 4 -42.95 19.63 -49.37
N PRO A 5 -42.29 20.36 -50.30
CA PRO A 5 -40.86 20.22 -50.56
C PRO A 5 -39.98 20.56 -49.33
N GLN A 6 -40.47 21.40 -48.40
CA GLN A 6 -39.74 21.76 -47.17
C GLN A 6 -39.45 20.56 -46.25
N SER A 7 -40.35 19.57 -46.16
CA SER A 7 -40.14 18.40 -45.27
C SER A 7 -38.99 17.50 -45.73
N LYS A 8 -38.63 17.55 -47.01
CA LYS A 8 -37.50 16.77 -47.55
C LYS A 8 -36.17 17.47 -47.29
N ASP A 9 -36.17 18.80 -47.31
CA ASP A 9 -34.99 19.62 -47.03
C ASP A 9 -34.58 19.46 -45.56
N GLU A 10 -35.54 19.54 -44.64
CA GLU A 10 -35.33 19.34 -43.20
C GLU A 10 -34.83 17.91 -42.87
N ALA A 11 -35.31 16.91 -43.61
CA ALA A 11 -34.82 15.53 -43.48
C ALA A 11 -33.39 15.36 -44.00
N LEU A 12 -33.00 16.09 -45.05
CA LEU A 12 -31.63 16.09 -45.57
C LEU A 12 -30.67 16.82 -44.61
N GLU A 13 -31.09 17.95 -44.05
CA GLU A 13 -30.32 18.67 -43.03
C GLU A 13 -30.08 17.82 -41.77
N ALA A 14 -31.10 17.09 -41.30
CA ALA A 14 -30.95 16.20 -40.16
C ALA A 14 -29.97 15.03 -40.44
N VAL A 15 -29.95 14.51 -41.67
CA VAL A 15 -29.00 13.47 -42.08
C VAL A 15 -27.59 14.04 -42.17
N ASP A 16 -27.40 15.23 -42.72
CA ASP A 16 -26.08 15.88 -42.77
C ASP A 16 -25.54 16.18 -41.37
N PHE A 17 -26.41 16.57 -40.43
CA PHE A 17 -26.04 16.72 -39.02
C PHE A 17 -25.56 15.39 -38.41
N ILE A 18 -26.32 14.30 -38.60
CA ILE A 18 -25.94 12.98 -38.10
C ILE A 18 -24.62 12.52 -38.72
N VAL A 19 -24.42 12.70 -40.03
CA VAL A 19 -23.20 12.33 -40.73
C VAL A 19 -22.00 13.10 -40.18
N ASN A 20 -22.16 14.40 -39.88
CA ASN A 20 -21.10 15.19 -39.26
C ASN A 20 -20.75 14.70 -37.85
N VAL A 21 -21.75 14.41 -37.02
CA VAL A 21 -21.53 13.86 -35.67
C VAL A 21 -20.82 12.50 -35.74
N LEU A 22 -21.23 11.62 -36.66
CA LEU A 22 -20.58 10.32 -36.84
C LEU A 22 -19.12 10.44 -37.30
N LYS A 23 -18.81 11.40 -38.18
CA LYS A 23 -17.42 11.69 -38.59
C LYS A 23 -16.57 12.24 -37.46
N GLU A 24 -17.16 13.03 -36.57
CA GLU A 24 -16.47 13.52 -35.37
C GLU A 24 -16.16 12.37 -34.41
N HIS A 25 -17.13 11.49 -34.17
CA HIS A 25 -16.93 10.29 -33.35
C HIS A 25 -15.89 9.32 -33.94
N GLU A 26 -15.86 9.13 -35.26
CA GLU A 26 -14.81 8.34 -35.94
C GLU A 26 -13.42 8.92 -35.66
N ARG A 27 -13.29 10.24 -35.73
CA ARG A 27 -12.04 10.95 -35.48
C ARG A 27 -11.59 10.87 -34.01
N ASP A 28 -12.54 10.96 -33.09
CA ASP A 28 -12.26 10.81 -31.66
C ASP A 28 -11.84 9.39 -31.31
N LEU A 29 -12.46 8.37 -31.93
CA LEU A 29 -12.04 6.98 -31.77
C LEU A 29 -10.63 6.75 -32.31
N ASP A 30 -10.28 7.28 -33.49
CA ASP A 30 -8.92 7.21 -34.02
C ASP A 30 -7.90 7.86 -33.08
N LYS A 31 -8.26 9.00 -32.48
CA LYS A 31 -7.41 9.66 -31.49
C LYS A 31 -7.22 8.79 -30.24
N LEU A 32 -8.28 8.23 -29.68
CA LEU A 32 -8.21 7.34 -28.52
C LEU A 32 -7.39 6.08 -28.81
N ILE A 33 -7.50 5.51 -30.01
CA ILE A 33 -6.69 4.36 -30.43
C ILE A 33 -5.20 4.72 -30.43
N ASN A 34 -4.84 5.89 -30.95
CA ASN A 34 -3.44 6.34 -30.95
C ASN A 34 -2.91 6.63 -29.53
N GLU A 35 -3.73 7.21 -28.66
CA GLU A 35 -3.37 7.43 -27.25
C GLU A 35 -3.17 6.10 -26.52
N LEU A 36 -4.05 5.11 -26.74
CA LEU A 36 -3.92 3.77 -26.17
C LEU A 36 -2.68 3.04 -26.67
N ALA A 37 -2.34 3.16 -27.96
CA ALA A 37 -1.11 2.61 -28.51
C ALA A 37 0.13 3.21 -27.81
N THR A 38 0.14 4.53 -27.61
CA THR A 38 1.22 5.24 -26.90
C THR A 38 1.36 4.77 -25.45
N VAL A 39 0.24 4.65 -24.72
CA VAL A 39 0.25 4.16 -23.32
C VAL A 39 0.71 2.71 -23.25
N THR A 40 0.32 1.87 -24.22
CA THR A 40 0.72 0.46 -24.28
C THR A 40 2.23 0.32 -24.54
N GLU A 41 2.81 1.15 -25.41
CA GLU A 41 4.26 1.19 -25.65
C GLU A 41 5.03 1.58 -24.38
N GLN A 42 4.60 2.64 -23.69
CA GLN A 42 5.19 3.05 -22.40
C GLN A 42 5.06 1.99 -21.31
N MET A 43 3.98 1.21 -21.32
CA MET A 43 3.80 0.09 -20.39
C MET A 43 4.71 -1.09 -20.76
N GLY A 44 5.03 -1.29 -22.04
CA GLY A 44 6.04 -2.25 -22.49
C GLY A 44 7.43 -1.97 -21.87
N ASP A 45 7.83 -0.71 -21.84
CA ASP A 45 9.08 -0.26 -21.18
C ASP A 45 9.09 -0.53 -19.66
N THR A 46 7.91 -0.62 -19.03
CA THR A 46 7.80 -0.98 -17.61
C THR A 46 8.26 -2.43 -17.35
N GLY A 47 8.15 -3.32 -18.35
CA GLY A 47 8.70 -4.67 -18.27
C GLY A 47 10.23 -4.68 -18.20
N GLU A 48 10.89 -3.82 -18.99
CA GLU A 48 12.35 -3.65 -18.90
C GLU A 48 12.77 -3.05 -17.55
N LEU A 49 11.98 -2.12 -17.02
CA LEU A 49 12.19 -1.56 -15.69
C LEU A 49 12.07 -2.64 -14.61
N SER A 50 11.09 -3.54 -14.72
CA SER A 50 10.92 -4.67 -13.80
C SER A 50 12.17 -5.57 -13.76
N GLY A 51 12.73 -5.92 -14.93
CA GLY A 51 13.95 -6.73 -14.99
C GLY A 51 15.19 -6.01 -14.40
N LYS A 52 15.27 -4.68 -14.56
CA LYS A 52 16.32 -3.88 -13.90
C LYS A 52 16.15 -3.86 -12.38
N VAL A 53 14.91 -3.83 -11.88
CA VAL A 53 14.60 -3.90 -10.45
C VAL A 53 14.98 -5.25 -9.87
N GLU A 54 14.61 -6.37 -10.50
CA GLU A 54 15.02 -7.72 -10.06
C GLU A 54 16.55 -7.83 -9.96
N LYS A 55 17.29 -7.32 -10.95
CA LYS A 55 18.76 -7.32 -10.93
C LYS A 55 19.33 -6.46 -9.78
N VAL A 56 18.64 -5.40 -9.38
CA VAL A 56 19.03 -4.59 -8.22
C VAL A 56 18.74 -5.33 -6.92
N GLU A 57 17.61 -6.02 -6.81
CA GLU A 57 17.24 -6.83 -5.65
C GLU A 57 18.24 -7.98 -5.41
N GLU A 58 18.70 -8.66 -6.46
CA GLU A 58 19.75 -9.69 -6.36
C GLU A 58 21.08 -9.12 -5.82
N LYS A 59 21.47 -7.94 -6.31
CA LYS A 59 22.67 -7.24 -5.82
C LYS A 59 22.53 -6.84 -4.37
N ILE A 60 21.37 -6.33 -3.95
CA ILE A 60 21.08 -5.97 -2.56
C ILE A 60 21.15 -7.21 -1.67
N THR A 61 20.58 -8.33 -2.09
CA THR A 61 20.62 -9.60 -1.35
C THR A 61 22.06 -10.10 -1.17
N THR A 62 22.88 -9.97 -2.21
CA THR A 62 24.31 -10.33 -2.16
C THR A 62 25.06 -9.42 -1.18
N LEU A 63 24.86 -8.11 -1.26
CA LEU A 63 25.46 -7.15 -0.32
C LEU A 63 25.03 -7.41 1.12
N GLN A 64 23.74 -7.69 1.36
CA GLN A 64 23.24 -8.04 2.70
C GLN A 64 23.95 -9.28 3.26
N LYS A 65 24.20 -10.30 2.42
CA LYS A 65 24.95 -11.50 2.82
C LYS A 65 26.40 -11.16 3.16
N GLU A 66 27.06 -10.32 2.36
CA GLU A 66 28.43 -9.87 2.63
C GLU A 66 28.53 -9.07 3.94
N VAL A 67 27.58 -8.16 4.18
CA VAL A 67 27.49 -7.39 5.44
C VAL A 67 27.25 -8.31 6.63
N ALA A 68 26.35 -9.30 6.52
CA ALA A 68 26.10 -10.27 7.58
C ALA A 68 27.35 -11.09 7.92
N ASN A 69 28.11 -11.50 6.91
CA ASN A 69 29.39 -12.19 7.10
C ASN A 69 30.40 -11.27 7.81
N LEU A 70 30.56 -10.01 7.37
CA LEU A 70 31.44 -9.03 8.01
C LEU A 70 31.08 -8.79 9.48
N VAL A 71 29.79 -8.61 9.79
CA VAL A 71 29.29 -8.46 11.16
C VAL A 71 29.63 -9.69 12.00
N GLY A 72 29.54 -10.90 11.42
CA GLY A 72 29.98 -12.14 12.08
C GLY A 72 31.47 -12.15 12.43
N TYR A 73 32.33 -11.69 11.53
CA TYR A 73 33.78 -11.59 11.79
C TYR A 73 34.12 -10.55 12.86
N VAL A 74 33.42 -9.41 12.88
CA VAL A 74 33.64 -8.34 13.87
C VAL A 74 33.03 -8.70 15.23
N SER A 75 31.93 -9.45 15.27
CA SER A 75 31.25 -9.85 16.52
C SER A 75 31.89 -11.09 17.17
N GLY A 76 32.76 -11.82 16.46
CA GLY A 76 33.47 -13.00 16.96
C GLY A 76 34.51 -12.73 18.06
N THR A 77 34.79 -11.46 18.40
CA THR A 77 35.75 -11.08 19.44
C THR A 77 35.08 -10.29 20.57
N SER A 78 33.96 -10.77 21.12
CA SER A 78 33.49 -10.39 22.45
C SER A 78 32.33 -11.29 22.88
N LYS A 79 32.59 -12.27 23.77
CA LYS A 79 32.39 -12.09 25.22
C LYS A 79 32.30 -13.45 25.91
N GLU A 80 33.31 -13.72 26.73
CA GLU A 80 33.37 -14.74 27.76
C GLU A 80 32.21 -14.56 28.77
N ALA A 81 31.53 -15.67 29.10
CA ALA A 81 30.84 -15.87 30.39
C ALA A 81 31.90 -16.12 31.51
N PRO A 82 31.61 -16.20 32.84
CA PRO A 82 30.32 -16.52 33.49
C PRO A 82 30.05 -15.84 34.86
N THR A 83 28.88 -16.07 35.46
CA THR A 83 28.75 -16.68 36.81
C THR A 83 27.30 -16.84 37.25
N ALA A 84 27.02 -18.00 37.82
CA ALA A 84 25.77 -18.40 38.44
C ALA A 84 25.70 -17.93 39.91
N THR A 85 24.49 -17.73 40.44
CA THR A 85 24.06 -18.30 41.73
C THR A 85 22.56 -18.10 41.94
N ALA A 86 21.91 -19.20 42.30
CA ALA A 86 20.50 -19.31 42.66
C ALA A 86 20.33 -19.11 44.16
N ILE A 87 19.27 -18.41 44.60
CA ILE A 87 18.63 -18.63 45.89
C ILE A 87 17.09 -18.51 45.69
N LYS A 88 16.38 -19.58 46.06
CA LYS A 88 14.92 -19.64 46.25
C LYS A 88 14.59 -19.12 47.66
N GLU A 89 13.49 -18.37 47.81
CA GLU A 89 12.42 -18.58 48.83
C GLU A 89 11.34 -17.47 48.79
N GLN A 90 10.07 -17.90 48.81
CA GLN A 90 8.81 -17.15 49.02
C GLN A 90 8.44 -17.21 50.53
N PRO A 91 7.36 -16.59 51.06
CA PRO A 91 6.54 -15.43 50.64
C PRO A 91 6.16 -14.49 51.82
N ALA A 92 6.18 -13.16 51.65
CA ALA A 92 5.22 -12.22 52.32
C ALA A 92 5.51 -10.75 51.98
N GLN A 93 4.44 -10.06 51.52
CA GLN A 93 4.15 -8.63 51.62
C GLN A 93 5.21 -7.65 51.06
N VAL A 94 4.91 -6.98 49.94
CA VAL A 94 4.82 -5.51 49.85
C VAL A 94 3.97 -5.16 48.61
N ALA A 95 3.10 -4.16 48.75
CA ALA A 95 2.47 -3.47 47.62
C ALA A 95 3.50 -3.08 46.56
N VAL A 96 3.23 -3.39 45.29
CA VAL A 96 3.99 -2.83 44.16
C VAL A 96 2.99 -2.25 43.18
N ALA A 97 2.76 -0.94 43.31
CA ALA A 97 2.27 -0.12 42.22
C ALA A 97 3.14 -0.40 40.98
N PRO A 98 2.57 -0.56 39.77
CA PRO A 98 3.41 -0.66 38.58
C PRO A 98 4.21 0.64 38.51
N ALA A 99 5.53 0.50 38.53
CA ALA A 99 6.46 1.60 38.49
C ALA A 99 6.07 2.53 37.33
N VAL A 100 5.51 3.68 37.68
CA VAL A 100 5.32 4.79 36.75
C VAL A 100 6.74 5.17 36.37
N GLN A 101 7.18 4.73 35.19
CA GLN A 101 8.33 5.32 34.52
C GLN A 101 7.94 6.77 34.21
N SER A 102 8.13 7.63 35.22
CA SER A 102 7.85 9.05 35.21
C SER A 102 8.92 9.76 34.38
N GLY A 103 8.97 9.44 33.10
CA GLY A 103 9.58 10.29 32.08
C GLY A 103 8.49 11.17 31.45
N PRO A 104 8.85 12.31 30.84
CA PRO A 104 7.93 13.04 29.98
C PRO A 104 7.39 12.08 28.89
N ALA A 105 6.07 12.07 28.67
CA ALA A 105 5.47 11.27 27.61
C ALA A 105 6.06 11.72 26.26
N VAL A 106 6.72 10.81 25.56
CA VAL A 106 7.34 11.10 24.27
C VAL A 106 6.33 10.78 23.17
N ILE A 107 5.94 11.79 22.41
CA ILE A 107 5.06 11.64 21.26
C ILE A 107 5.93 11.56 20.00
N LEU A 108 5.97 10.38 19.38
CA LEU A 108 6.61 10.19 18.09
C LEU A 108 5.57 10.32 16.99
N ARG A 109 5.81 11.18 15.99
CA ARG A 109 4.97 11.29 14.80
C ARG A 109 5.69 10.71 13.60
N CYS A 110 5.14 9.61 13.10
CA CYS A 110 5.59 8.93 11.90
C CYS A 110 4.80 9.46 10.70
N LYS A 111 5.51 9.89 9.65
CA LYS A 111 4.90 10.18 8.33
C LYS A 111 4.90 8.96 7.42
N VAL A 112 5.83 8.04 7.65
CA VAL A 112 5.97 6.77 6.91
C VAL A 112 5.29 5.66 7.71
N TRP A 113 4.47 4.85 7.04
CA TRP A 113 3.70 3.78 7.68
C TRP A 113 4.59 2.65 8.24
N GLU A 114 5.66 2.28 7.51
CA GLU A 114 6.59 1.23 7.96
C GLU A 114 7.32 1.59 9.25
N ASP A 115 7.70 2.87 9.42
CA ASP A 115 8.30 3.35 10.67
C ASP A 115 7.32 3.22 11.84
N PHE A 116 6.04 3.57 11.60
CA PHE A 116 4.99 3.37 12.58
C PHE A 116 4.84 1.88 12.95
N GLN A 117 4.80 0.98 11.97
CA GLN A 117 4.68 -0.46 12.21
C GLN A 117 5.83 -1.00 13.06
N ASN A 118 7.07 -0.64 12.71
CA ASN A 118 8.27 -1.09 13.41
C ASN A 118 8.29 -0.57 14.87
N LEU A 119 7.92 0.69 15.08
CA LEU A 119 7.89 1.30 16.41
C LEU A 119 6.72 0.78 17.26
N ALA A 120 5.54 0.64 16.65
CA ALA A 120 4.30 0.18 17.29
C ALA A 120 4.26 -1.33 17.51
N ALA A 121 5.19 -2.11 16.94
CA ALA A 121 5.27 -3.55 17.17
C ALA A 121 5.37 -3.86 18.67
N GLY A 122 4.42 -4.63 19.20
CA GLY A 122 4.33 -4.93 20.63
C GLY A 122 3.78 -3.79 21.51
N ALA A 123 3.05 -2.83 20.91
CA ALA A 123 2.29 -1.83 21.66
C ALA A 123 1.22 -2.48 22.56
N GLN A 124 0.96 -1.86 23.71
CA GLN A 124 -0.06 -2.30 24.67
C GLN A 124 -1.47 -2.00 24.17
N THR A 125 -1.64 -0.89 23.45
CA THR A 125 -2.93 -0.44 22.97
C THR A 125 -2.74 0.28 21.65
N LEU A 126 -3.69 0.08 20.74
CA LEU A 126 -3.75 0.74 19.44
C LEU A 126 -5.14 1.37 19.30
N SER A 127 -5.20 2.63 18.91
CA SER A 127 -6.42 3.27 18.40
C SER A 127 -6.20 3.72 16.96
N PHE A 128 -7.26 3.75 16.18
CA PHE A 128 -7.22 4.25 14.81
C PHE A 128 -8.43 5.12 14.52
N SER A 129 -8.27 6.05 13.60
CA SER A 129 -9.37 6.79 12.99
C SER A 129 -9.16 6.84 11.48
N TYR A 130 -10.25 6.72 10.75
CA TYR A 130 -10.26 6.87 9.31
C TYR A 130 -11.30 7.90 8.92
N LYS A 131 -10.85 8.95 8.22
CA LYS A 131 -11.73 9.94 7.63
C LYS A 131 -11.86 9.67 6.14
N GLU A 132 -13.00 9.13 5.74
CA GLU A 132 -13.27 8.73 4.36
C GLU A 132 -13.22 9.92 3.38
N GLU A 133 -13.76 11.07 3.79
CA GLU A 133 -13.79 12.33 3.02
C GLU A 133 -12.38 12.85 2.68
N GLU A 134 -11.45 12.76 3.63
CA GLU A 134 -10.07 13.25 3.50
C GLU A 134 -9.09 12.15 3.03
N LYS A 135 -9.57 10.90 2.89
CA LYS A 135 -8.75 9.67 2.70
C LYS A 135 -7.57 9.59 3.67
N LEU A 136 -7.76 10.11 4.88
CA LEU A 136 -6.71 10.24 5.88
C LEU A 136 -6.87 9.14 6.93
N PHE A 137 -5.81 8.36 7.08
CA PHE A 137 -5.68 7.36 8.13
C PHE A 137 -4.83 7.92 9.27
N GLN A 138 -5.34 7.77 10.49
CA GLN A 138 -4.56 8.04 11.69
C GLN A 138 -4.53 6.81 12.57
N ALA A 139 -3.36 6.49 13.10
CA ALA A 139 -3.17 5.39 14.03
C ALA A 139 -2.30 5.85 15.19
N ASP A 140 -2.70 5.50 16.40
CA ASP A 140 -2.01 5.81 17.63
C ASP A 140 -1.71 4.53 18.38
N ALA A 141 -0.45 4.28 18.65
CA ALA A 141 0.02 3.12 19.41
C ALA A 141 0.65 3.58 20.72
N LEU A 142 0.22 2.98 21.82
CA LEU A 142 0.79 3.19 23.15
C LEU A 142 1.78 2.06 23.45
N LYS A 143 3.06 2.41 23.63
CA LYS A 143 4.12 1.46 23.96
C LYS A 143 4.96 1.99 25.12
N GLY A 144 4.59 1.59 26.33
CA GLY A 144 5.21 2.06 27.56
C GLY A 144 4.84 3.51 27.82
N ASN A 145 5.83 4.40 27.89
CA ASN A 145 5.64 5.84 28.05
C ASN A 145 5.69 6.61 26.70
N GLN A 146 5.56 5.91 25.58
CA GLN A 146 5.64 6.48 24.24
C GLN A 146 4.30 6.35 23.53
N ILE A 147 3.82 7.47 22.98
CA ILE A 147 2.68 7.50 22.07
C ILE A 147 3.24 7.67 20.67
N ILE A 148 3.04 6.67 19.83
CA ILE A 148 3.48 6.69 18.44
C ILE A 148 2.24 7.00 17.61
N ASN A 149 2.25 8.11 16.91
CA ASN A 149 1.16 8.57 16.04
C ASN A 149 1.60 8.44 14.58
N TYR A 150 0.71 7.94 13.74
CA TYR A 150 0.78 8.00 12.30
C TYR A 150 -0.38 8.84 11.79
N SER A 151 -0.11 9.70 10.81
CA SER A 151 -1.15 10.40 10.06
C SER A 151 -0.70 10.47 8.59
N GLY A 152 -1.46 9.81 7.72
CA GLY A 152 -1.11 9.74 6.31
C GLY A 152 -2.19 9.04 5.49
N PRO A 153 -1.96 8.87 4.18
CA PRO A 153 -2.88 8.10 3.35
C PRO A 153 -2.95 6.66 3.84
N LEU A 154 -4.13 6.05 3.74
CA LEU A 154 -4.30 4.62 3.97
C LEU A 154 -3.25 3.85 3.11
N PRO A 155 -2.37 3.02 3.69
CA PRO A 155 -1.40 2.21 2.93
C PRO A 155 -2.11 1.38 1.84
N LYS A 156 -1.43 0.89 0.80
CA LYS A 156 -2.12 0.08 -0.22
C LYS A 156 -2.59 -1.25 0.40
N TYR A 157 -3.89 -1.38 0.71
CA TYR A 157 -4.50 -2.58 1.28
C TYR A 157 -4.77 -3.66 0.24
N SER A 158 -4.27 -3.58 -0.99
CA SER A 158 -4.54 -4.64 -1.97
C SER A 158 -4.15 -6.02 -1.42
N ILE A 159 -3.06 -6.11 -0.66
CA ILE A 159 -2.65 -7.34 0.03
C ILE A 159 -3.60 -7.72 1.17
N VAL A 160 -3.97 -6.78 2.05
CA VAL A 160 -4.85 -7.04 3.21
C VAL A 160 -6.28 -7.36 2.76
N LEU A 161 -6.76 -6.66 1.74
CA LEU A 161 -8.07 -6.87 1.13
C LEU A 161 -8.09 -8.20 0.38
N LYS A 162 -7.03 -8.56 -0.34
CA LYS A 162 -6.88 -9.90 -0.91
C LYS A 162 -6.85 -10.98 0.18
N ALA A 163 -6.13 -10.77 1.27
CA ALA A 163 -6.09 -11.70 2.40
C ALA A 163 -7.45 -11.86 3.08
N PHE A 164 -8.18 -10.76 3.27
CA PHE A 164 -9.54 -10.75 3.80
C PHE A 164 -10.51 -11.48 2.85
N LEU A 165 -10.52 -11.11 1.56
CA LEU A 165 -11.35 -11.75 0.54
C LEU A 165 -11.01 -13.23 0.37
N SER A 166 -9.73 -13.59 0.48
CA SER A 166 -9.26 -14.97 0.43
C SER A 166 -9.84 -15.80 1.57
N LYS A 167 -9.82 -15.23 2.79
CA LYS A 167 -10.38 -15.87 3.98
C LYS A 167 -11.91 -15.99 3.92
N GLU A 168 -12.61 -14.95 3.50
CA GLU A 168 -14.08 -14.92 3.48
C GLU A 168 -14.67 -15.73 2.32
N LEU A 169 -14.02 -15.73 1.15
CA LEU A 169 -14.53 -16.39 -0.06
C LEU A 169 -13.92 -17.78 -0.28
N GLY A 170 -12.91 -18.17 0.50
CA GLY A 170 -12.18 -19.43 0.32
C GLY A 170 -11.39 -19.48 -1.00
N VAL A 171 -11.05 -18.33 -1.56
CA VAL A 171 -10.34 -18.19 -2.84
C VAL A 171 -8.87 -17.86 -2.57
N SER A 172 -7.93 -18.52 -3.24
CA SER A 172 -6.51 -18.22 -3.09
C SER A 172 -6.21 -16.73 -3.36
N GLU A 173 -5.40 -16.08 -2.51
CA GLU A 173 -4.95 -14.68 -2.71
C GLU A 173 -4.34 -14.45 -4.11
N ARG A 174 -3.68 -15.47 -4.66
CA ARG A 174 -3.07 -15.42 -6.01
C ARG A 174 -4.10 -15.32 -7.13
N SER A 175 -5.33 -15.75 -6.85
CA SER A 175 -6.47 -15.73 -7.77
C SER A 175 -7.32 -14.47 -7.61
N ILE A 176 -7.00 -13.61 -6.63
CA ILE A 176 -7.71 -12.36 -6.42
C ILE A 176 -6.97 -11.25 -7.16
N LEU A 177 -7.62 -10.75 -8.22
CA LEU A 177 -7.11 -9.69 -9.05
C LEU A 177 -7.76 -8.37 -8.64
N GLU A 178 -6.96 -7.30 -8.65
CA GLU A 178 -7.44 -5.95 -8.43
C GLU A 178 -7.72 -5.33 -9.80
N GLY A 179 -8.99 -5.11 -10.13
CA GLY A 179 -9.40 -4.64 -11.45
C GLY A 179 -10.90 -4.82 -11.70
N VAL A 180 -11.35 -4.44 -12.90
CA VAL A 180 -12.74 -4.63 -13.35
C VAL A 180 -12.80 -5.91 -14.18
N LEU A 181 -13.59 -6.89 -13.74
CA LEU A 181 -13.89 -8.07 -14.54
C LEU A 181 -15.00 -7.69 -15.54
N ALA A 182 -14.63 -7.38 -16.78
CA ALA A 182 -15.58 -7.20 -17.87
C ALA A 182 -15.80 -8.53 -18.58
N ILE A 183 -17.07 -8.94 -18.69
CA ILE A 183 -17.47 -10.06 -19.54
C ILE A 183 -17.89 -9.45 -20.87
N GLY A 184 -17.16 -9.79 -21.94
CA GLY A 184 -17.48 -9.45 -23.33
C GLY A 184 -17.74 -10.70 -24.13
#